data_AF-A0A914ZC43-F1
#
_entry.id   AF-A0A914ZC43-F1
#
_cell.length_a   1.000
_cell.length_b   1.000
_cell.length_c   1.000
_cell.angle_alpha   90.00
_cell.angle_beta   90.00
_cell.angle_gamma   90.00
#
_symmetry.space_group_name_H-M   'P 1'
#
loop_
_entity.id
_entity.type
_entity.pdbx_description
1 polymer ?
#
loop_
_entity_poly.entity_id
_entity_poly.type
_entity_poly.pdbx_seq_one_letter_code
_entity_poly.pdbx_strand_id
1 'polypeptide(L)'
;MSSSSPPMPLTTLGKTANPNEYEEWLSEIDAVGGELAWIRKRKNFPTNPTKIERSSTEINLSVLHSRQVKDAIEKEAERRQLPKEEVKKEATEIIENMAQNFNLSSVKVVGYGVVKAIKNLFDAIYVNLKALRCLRERLNSDSIVFIPTHKTYADFLLLSLLCYHENVTLPAIAAGSDFQQSYFLGEALRRCGAFFIRRSFGDDAFYWAIFSEYIQTHLIHADRPLEFFVEGTRSRTGKSLHPKYGLLQCLLEPYLRAQVYDLVCLLLLLNIITVYYLCFFYR
;
A
#
# COMPACT_ATOMS: atom_id res chain seq x y z
N MET A 1 28.19 41.03 0.51
CA MET A 1 28.06 40.06 1.61
C MET A 1 26.59 39.72 1.73
N SER A 2 26.16 38.61 1.11
CA SER A 2 24.77 38.15 1.10
C SER A 2 24.46 37.45 2.42
N SER A 3 23.64 38.09 3.26
CA SER A 3 23.13 37.48 4.48
C SER A 3 22.03 36.46 4.13
N SER A 4 22.35 35.17 4.25
CA SER A 4 21.36 34.10 4.21
C SER A 4 20.53 34.12 5.50
N SER A 5 19.24 34.36 5.37
CA SER A 5 18.28 34.23 6.46
C SER A 5 18.25 32.78 6.97
N PRO A 6 18.20 32.52 8.29
CA PRO A 6 18.09 31.17 8.83
C PRO A 6 16.71 30.57 8.51
N PRO A 7 16.60 29.23 8.39
CA PRO A 7 15.31 28.57 8.15
C PRO A 7 14.38 28.79 9.35
N MET A 8 13.14 29.19 9.05
CA MET A 8 12.08 29.43 10.03
C MET A 8 11.74 28.14 10.80
N PRO A 9 11.57 28.19 12.13
CA PRO A 9 11.16 27.03 12.91
C PRO A 9 9.71 26.66 12.58
N LEU A 10 9.52 25.43 12.07
CA LEU A 10 8.23 24.82 11.81
C LEU A 10 7.47 24.66 13.14
N THR A 11 6.56 25.58 13.43
CA THR A 11 5.69 25.52 14.60
C THR A 11 4.24 25.48 14.13
N THR A 12 3.58 24.33 14.24
CA THR A 12 2.16 24.17 14.63
C THR A 12 1.76 22.69 14.76
N LEU A 13 1.35 22.32 15.98
CA LEU A 13 0.61 21.12 16.42
C LEU A 13 1.22 19.71 16.21
N GLY A 14 1.76 19.19 17.33
CA GLY A 14 2.06 17.77 17.56
C GLY A 14 3.56 17.49 17.55
N LYS A 15 4.17 17.34 18.74
CA LYS A 15 5.57 16.96 19.02
C LYS A 15 6.57 17.39 17.94
N THR A 16 7.34 18.45 18.20
CA THR A 16 8.47 18.88 17.38
C THR A 16 9.30 17.67 16.94
N ALA A 17 9.17 17.27 15.68
CA ALA A 17 10.07 16.30 15.08
C ALA A 17 11.49 16.84 15.27
N ASN A 18 12.38 16.02 15.82
CA ASN A 18 13.79 16.39 15.93
C ASN A 18 14.31 16.61 14.49
N PRO A 19 14.74 17.83 14.12
CA PRO A 19 15.16 18.12 12.75
C PRO A 19 16.28 17.19 12.25
N ASN A 20 17.08 16.66 13.18
CA ASN A 20 18.18 15.75 12.89
C ASN A 20 17.73 14.31 12.52
N GLU A 21 16.45 13.98 12.65
CA GLU A 21 15.92 12.65 12.30
C GLU A 21 15.35 12.58 10.87
N TYR A 22 15.28 13.72 10.18
CA TYR A 22 14.64 13.82 8.87
C TYR A 22 15.69 14.17 7.81
N GLU A 23 15.76 13.35 6.78
CA GLU A 23 16.65 13.49 5.63
C GLU A 23 15.85 14.10 4.46
N GLU A 24 16.47 14.99 3.69
CA GLU A 24 15.84 15.57 2.50
C GLU A 24 16.00 14.61 1.31
N TRP A 25 14.92 13.90 0.99
CA TRP A 25 14.95 12.76 0.07
C TRP A 25 15.29 13.12 -1.39
N LEU A 26 14.92 14.31 -1.86
CA LEU A 26 15.19 14.72 -3.24
C LEU A 26 16.70 14.95 -3.47
N SER A 27 17.38 15.56 -2.50
CA SER A 27 18.84 15.69 -2.51
C SER A 27 19.56 14.34 -2.54
N GLU A 28 19.05 13.30 -1.88
CA GLU A 28 19.60 11.94 -1.96
C GLU A 28 19.48 11.32 -3.37
N ILE A 29 18.42 11.65 -4.12
CA ILE A 29 18.27 11.23 -5.52
C ILE A 29 19.32 11.92 -6.40
N ASP A 30 19.57 13.21 -6.16
CA ASP A 30 20.54 13.98 -6.94
C ASP A 30 21.98 13.53 -6.62
N ALA A 31 22.29 13.24 -5.36
CA ALA A 31 23.59 12.73 -4.92
C ALA A 31 23.97 11.39 -5.59
N VAL A 32 22.99 10.58 -6.01
CA VAL A 32 23.24 9.29 -6.69
C VAL A 32 23.28 9.39 -8.21
N GLY A 33 23.31 10.61 -8.77
CA GLY A 33 23.36 10.87 -10.21
C GLY A 33 22.00 11.10 -10.86
N GLY A 34 20.99 11.50 -10.08
CA GLY A 34 19.65 11.84 -10.55
C GLY A 34 18.69 10.66 -10.66
N GLU A 35 17.48 10.93 -11.15
CA GLU A 35 16.32 10.02 -11.13
C GLU A 35 16.58 8.74 -11.93
N LEU A 36 17.28 8.87 -13.07
CA LEU A 36 17.58 7.74 -13.95
C LEU A 36 18.63 6.80 -13.35
N ALA A 37 19.65 7.35 -12.68
CA ALA A 37 20.64 6.54 -11.97
C ALA A 37 20.00 5.87 -10.75
N TRP A 38 19.19 6.62 -9.99
CA TRP A 38 18.45 6.13 -8.84
C TRP A 38 17.52 4.96 -9.19
N ILE A 39 16.72 5.09 -10.25
CA ILE A 39 15.76 4.04 -10.63
C ILE A 39 16.42 2.79 -11.20
N ARG A 40 17.59 2.93 -11.83
CA ARG A 40 18.33 1.80 -12.42
C ARG A 40 19.09 0.97 -11.40
N LYS A 41 19.32 1.49 -10.17
CA LYS A 41 19.97 0.74 -9.11
C LYS A 41 19.30 -0.63 -8.92
N ARG A 42 20.12 -1.66 -8.77
CA ARG A 42 19.65 -3.01 -8.42
C ARG A 42 18.96 -2.94 -7.06
N LYS A 43 17.79 -3.56 -6.95
CA LYS A 43 17.01 -3.63 -5.71
C LYS A 43 17.03 -5.05 -5.18
N ASN A 44 17.28 -5.18 -3.89
CA ASN A 44 17.24 -6.43 -3.16
C ASN A 44 16.23 -6.22 -2.03
N PHE A 45 14.97 -6.54 -2.29
CA PHE A 45 13.93 -6.44 -1.29
C PHE A 45 14.08 -7.59 -0.27
N PRO A 46 13.85 -7.34 1.03
CA PRO A 46 13.79 -8.39 2.02
C PRO A 46 12.73 -9.41 1.62
N THR A 47 13.12 -10.67 1.59
CA THR A 47 12.22 -11.79 1.43
C THR A 47 12.29 -12.61 2.71
N ASN A 48 11.13 -13.01 3.22
CA ASN A 48 11.09 -13.94 4.34
C ASN A 48 11.60 -15.31 3.81
N PRO A 49 12.73 -15.84 4.31
CA PRO A 49 13.30 -17.09 3.80
C PRO A 49 12.41 -18.32 4.03
N THR A 50 11.43 -18.23 4.94
CA THR A 50 10.47 -19.30 5.20
C THR A 50 9.22 -19.21 4.32
N LYS A 51 9.06 -18.12 3.56
CA LYS A 51 7.88 -17.91 2.70
C LYS A 51 8.27 -17.90 1.24
N ILE A 52 7.46 -18.57 0.42
CA ILE A 52 7.66 -18.66 -1.02
C ILE A 52 7.16 -17.36 -1.64
N GLU A 53 7.95 -16.73 -2.51
CA GLU A 53 7.51 -15.60 -3.32
C GLU A 53 6.45 -16.08 -4.31
N ARG A 54 5.26 -15.48 -4.26
CA ARG A 54 4.12 -15.87 -5.10
C ARG A 54 3.84 -14.80 -6.15
N SER A 55 3.59 -15.26 -7.37
CA SER A 55 3.06 -14.43 -8.45
C SER A 55 1.61 -14.02 -8.15
N SER A 56 1.15 -12.96 -8.82
CA SER A 56 -0.26 -12.53 -8.74
C SER A 56 -1.23 -13.64 -9.09
N THR A 57 -0.89 -14.49 -10.06
CA THR A 57 -1.72 -15.64 -10.46
C THR A 57 -1.81 -16.69 -9.35
N GLU A 58 -0.70 -17.01 -8.69
CA GLU A 58 -0.70 -17.94 -7.56
C GLU A 58 -1.49 -17.41 -6.36
N ILE A 59 -1.39 -16.11 -6.08
CA ILE A 59 -2.19 -15.44 -5.05
C ILE A 59 -3.69 -15.56 -5.39
N ASN A 60 -4.08 -15.24 -6.63
CA ASN A 60 -5.47 -15.31 -7.08
C ASN A 60 -6.03 -16.73 -6.99
N LEU A 61 -5.25 -17.74 -7.41
CA LEU A 61 -5.63 -19.15 -7.29
C LEU A 61 -5.76 -19.58 -5.83
N SER A 62 -4.85 -19.14 -4.95
CA SER A 62 -4.92 -19.41 -3.51
C SER A 62 -6.23 -18.90 -2.90
N VAL A 63 -6.64 -17.67 -3.26
CA VAL A 63 -7.89 -17.05 -2.81
C VAL A 63 -9.11 -17.83 -3.30
N LEU A 64 -9.15 -18.16 -4.60
CA LEU A 64 -10.25 -18.91 -5.20
C LEU A 64 -10.42 -20.31 -4.60
N HIS A 65 -9.31 -20.94 -4.18
CA HIS A 65 -9.32 -22.27 -3.58
C HIS A 65 -9.49 -22.29 -2.06
N SER A 66 -9.52 -21.12 -1.42
CA SER A 66 -9.76 -21.00 0.02
C SER A 66 -11.11 -21.59 0.43
N ARG A 67 -11.20 -22.03 1.68
CA ARG A 67 -12.46 -22.52 2.24
C ARG A 67 -13.52 -21.42 2.29
N GLN A 68 -13.12 -20.20 2.68
CA GLN A 68 -14.03 -19.06 2.82
C GLN A 68 -14.69 -18.69 1.49
N VAL A 69 -13.93 -18.67 0.38
CA VAL A 69 -14.47 -18.37 -0.96
C VAL A 69 -15.31 -19.54 -1.49
N LYS A 70 -14.90 -20.79 -1.27
CA LYS A 70 -15.72 -21.96 -1.65
C LYS A 70 -17.08 -21.94 -0.94
N ASP A 71 -17.09 -21.73 0.37
CA ASP A 71 -18.33 -21.65 1.16
C ASP A 71 -19.21 -20.46 0.70
N ALA A 72 -18.60 -19.34 0.30
CA ALA A 72 -19.32 -18.19 -0.24
C ALA A 72 -19.93 -18.49 -1.62
N ILE A 73 -19.22 -19.20 -2.50
CA ILE A 73 -19.72 -19.64 -3.81
C ILE A 73 -20.92 -20.57 -3.63
N GLU A 74 -20.86 -21.51 -2.68
CA GLU A 74 -21.98 -22.43 -2.42
C GLU A 74 -23.23 -21.69 -1.93
N LYS A 75 -23.08 -20.83 -0.93
CA LYS A 75 -24.19 -20.03 -0.40
C LYS A 75 -24.81 -19.12 -1.45
N GLU A 76 -23.98 -18.49 -2.28
CA GLU A 76 -24.46 -17.58 -3.33
C GLU A 76 -25.15 -18.34 -4.47
N ALA A 77 -24.64 -19.52 -4.85
CA ALA A 77 -25.27 -20.41 -5.82
C ALA A 77 -26.64 -20.88 -5.34
N GLU A 78 -26.76 -21.28 -4.07
CA GLU A 78 -28.05 -21.66 -3.46
C GLU A 78 -29.02 -20.47 -3.41
N ARG A 79 -28.55 -19.29 -2.98
CA ARG A 79 -29.37 -18.07 -2.86
C ARG A 79 -29.94 -17.62 -4.21
N ARG A 80 -29.15 -17.71 -5.28
CA ARG A 80 -29.53 -17.29 -6.64
C ARG A 80 -30.11 -18.41 -7.49
N GLN A 81 -30.09 -19.65 -7.01
CA GLN A 81 -30.46 -20.85 -7.78
C GLN A 81 -29.68 -20.98 -9.10
N LEU A 82 -28.39 -20.67 -9.06
CA LEU A 82 -27.50 -20.77 -10.23
C LEU A 82 -26.56 -21.97 -10.11
N PRO A 83 -26.06 -22.52 -11.22
CA PRO A 83 -25.02 -23.54 -11.18
C PRO A 83 -23.75 -23.02 -10.48
N LYS A 84 -23.15 -23.86 -9.61
CA LYS A 84 -21.91 -23.49 -8.89
C LYS A 84 -20.79 -23.02 -9.81
N GLU A 85 -20.67 -23.59 -11.00
CA GLU A 85 -19.66 -23.19 -12.00
C GLU A 85 -19.85 -21.77 -12.53
N GLU A 86 -21.10 -21.29 -12.62
CA GLU A 86 -21.37 -19.91 -13.04
C GLU A 86 -20.95 -18.92 -11.95
N VAL A 87 -21.31 -19.19 -10.70
CA VAL A 87 -20.92 -18.36 -9.54
C VAL A 87 -19.40 -18.39 -9.32
N LYS A 88 -18.75 -19.52 -9.59
CA LYS A 88 -17.28 -19.63 -9.54
C LYS A 88 -16.60 -18.79 -10.63
N LYS A 89 -17.17 -18.70 -11.84
CA LYS A 89 -16.68 -17.79 -12.87
C LYS A 89 -16.82 -16.34 -12.42
N GLU A 90 -17.96 -15.97 -11.84
CA GLU A 90 -18.17 -14.64 -11.27
C GLU A 90 -17.15 -14.32 -10.16
N ALA A 91 -16.86 -15.26 -9.26
CA ALA A 91 -15.81 -15.11 -8.26
C ALA A 91 -14.42 -14.88 -8.89
N THR A 92 -14.12 -15.61 -9.96
CA THR A 92 -12.85 -15.48 -10.70
C THR A 92 -12.74 -14.08 -11.31
N GLU A 93 -13.80 -13.60 -11.96
CA GLU A 93 -13.86 -12.25 -12.52
C GLU A 93 -13.71 -11.16 -11.44
N ILE A 94 -14.34 -11.35 -10.27
CA ILE A 94 -14.18 -10.44 -9.13
C ILE A 94 -12.71 -10.37 -8.70
N ILE A 95 -12.04 -11.51 -8.56
CA ILE A 95 -10.63 -11.60 -8.17
C ILE A 95 -9.75 -10.93 -9.22
N GLU A 96 -9.92 -11.25 -10.51
CA GLU A 96 -9.12 -10.68 -11.60
C GLU A 96 -9.29 -9.16 -11.73
N ASN A 97 -10.51 -8.66 -11.58
CA ASN A 97 -10.78 -7.23 -11.61
C ASN A 97 -10.12 -6.50 -10.44
N MET A 98 -10.11 -7.11 -9.25
CA MET A 98 -9.51 -6.55 -8.04
C MET A 98 -7.98 -6.66 -8.02
N ALA A 99 -7.42 -7.81 -8.35
CA ALA A 99 -6.07 -8.19 -7.95
C ALA A 99 -4.93 -7.36 -8.57
N GLN A 100 -3.88 -7.11 -7.80
CA GLN A 100 -2.66 -6.49 -8.33
C GLN A 100 -1.93 -7.39 -9.34
N ASN A 101 -1.15 -6.80 -10.25
CA ASN A 101 -0.31 -7.51 -11.24
C ASN A 101 1.13 -6.98 -11.22
N PHE A 102 1.76 -7.05 -10.05
CA PHE A 102 3.00 -6.37 -9.73
C PHE A 102 4.12 -6.77 -10.69
N ASN A 103 4.80 -5.75 -11.21
CA ASN A 103 5.91 -5.92 -12.12
C ASN A 103 6.97 -4.86 -11.84
N LEU A 104 8.14 -5.29 -11.37
CA LEU A 104 9.22 -4.39 -10.98
C LEU A 104 9.74 -3.53 -12.14
N SER A 105 9.72 -4.03 -13.38
CA SER A 105 10.11 -3.23 -14.55
C SER A 105 9.13 -2.08 -14.79
N SER A 106 7.85 -2.33 -14.62
CA SER A 106 6.80 -1.32 -14.73
C SER A 106 6.90 -0.28 -13.60
N VAL A 107 7.20 -0.72 -12.37
CA VAL A 107 7.51 0.18 -11.24
C VAL A 107 8.67 1.11 -11.58
N LYS A 108 9.73 0.63 -12.25
CA LYS A 108 10.85 1.49 -12.64
C LYS A 108 10.43 2.55 -13.66
N VAL A 109 9.69 2.17 -14.69
CA VAL A 109 9.23 3.11 -15.72
C VAL A 109 8.30 4.16 -15.13
N VAL A 110 7.27 3.73 -14.39
CA VAL A 110 6.31 4.63 -13.74
C VAL A 110 7.01 5.49 -12.70
N GLY A 111 7.85 4.89 -11.86
CA GLY A 111 8.58 5.57 -10.78
C GLY A 111 9.51 6.67 -11.29
N TYR A 112 10.19 6.47 -12.42
CA TYR A 112 10.98 7.54 -13.06
C TYR A 112 10.10 8.75 -13.43
N GLY A 113 8.95 8.49 -14.06
CA GLY A 113 8.00 9.55 -14.42
C GLY A 113 7.43 10.28 -13.20
N VAL A 114 7.06 9.53 -12.15
CA VAL A 114 6.50 10.09 -10.93
C VAL A 114 7.55 10.92 -10.17
N VAL A 115 8.79 10.45 -10.00
CA VAL A 115 9.83 11.24 -9.33
C VAL A 115 10.10 12.54 -10.08
N LYS A 116 10.14 12.50 -11.42
CA LYS A 116 10.30 13.72 -12.22
C LYS A 116 9.16 14.71 -12.02
N ALA A 117 7.92 14.22 -11.94
CA ALA A 117 6.78 15.06 -11.61
C ALA A 117 6.85 15.63 -10.19
N ILE A 118 7.27 14.82 -9.21
CA ILE A 118 7.45 15.23 -7.81
C ILE A 118 8.50 16.34 -7.69
N LYS A 119 9.66 16.22 -8.34
CA LYS A 119 10.70 17.26 -8.31
C LYS A 119 10.27 18.58 -8.95
N ASN A 120 9.30 18.54 -9.87
CA ASN A 120 8.72 19.76 -10.43
C ASN A 120 7.62 20.36 -9.53
N LEU A 121 7.04 19.57 -8.63
CA LEU A 121 5.92 19.98 -7.77
C LEU A 121 6.36 20.42 -6.38
N PHE A 122 7.47 19.89 -5.87
CA PHE A 122 7.97 20.13 -4.52
C PHE A 122 9.43 20.56 -4.55
N ASP A 123 9.74 21.60 -3.79
CA ASP A 123 11.12 22.08 -3.61
C ASP A 123 11.96 21.14 -2.74
N ALA A 124 11.34 20.53 -1.71
CA ALA A 124 11.99 19.61 -0.79
C ALA A 124 10.98 18.64 -0.17
N ILE A 125 11.45 17.43 0.15
CA ILE A 125 10.66 16.40 0.85
C ILE A 125 11.49 15.84 2.00
N TYR A 126 11.03 16.06 3.22
CA TYR A 126 11.72 15.59 4.42
C TYR A 126 11.11 14.29 4.93
N VAL A 127 11.93 13.27 5.10
CA VAL A 127 11.51 11.91 5.45
C VAL A 127 12.38 11.35 6.56
N ASN A 128 11.77 10.70 7.55
CA ASN A 128 12.50 9.90 8.52
C ASN A 128 12.90 8.54 7.89
N LEU A 129 13.97 8.54 7.10
CA LEU A 129 14.48 7.34 6.42
C LEU A 129 14.95 6.27 7.40
N LYS A 130 15.42 6.68 8.59
CA LYS A 130 15.79 5.75 9.68
C LYS A 130 14.62 4.86 10.11
N ALA A 131 13.41 5.40 10.17
CA ALA A 131 12.21 4.61 10.49
C ALA A 131 11.96 3.51 9.44
N LEU A 132 12.11 3.83 8.15
CA LEU A 132 12.00 2.84 7.07
C LEU A 132 13.11 1.79 7.11
N ARG A 133 14.35 2.18 7.44
CA ARG A 133 15.48 1.25 7.60
C ARG A 133 15.22 0.25 8.73
N CYS A 134 14.70 0.72 9.87
CA CYS A 134 14.29 -0.15 10.98
C CYS A 134 13.16 -1.10 10.58
N LEU A 135 12.17 -0.60 9.82
CA LEU A 135 11.08 -1.43 9.32
C LEU A 135 11.57 -2.55 8.39
N ARG A 136 12.59 -2.27 7.58
CA ARG A 136 13.18 -3.24 6.65
C ARG A 136 13.62 -4.54 7.34
N GLU A 137 14.10 -4.44 8.57
CA GLU A 137 14.54 -5.60 9.37
C GLU A 137 13.36 -6.48 9.83
N ARG A 138 12.19 -5.88 10.01
CA ARG A 138 10.95 -6.56 10.45
C ARG A 138 10.14 -7.16 9.31
N LEU A 139 10.34 -6.70 8.07
CA LEU A 139 9.69 -7.26 6.87
C LEU A 139 9.89 -8.77 6.71
N ASN A 140 10.94 -9.33 7.30
CA ASN A 140 11.23 -10.76 7.20
C ASN A 140 10.38 -11.62 8.14
N SER A 141 9.78 -11.06 9.20
CA SER A 141 9.05 -11.84 10.20
C SER A 141 7.57 -11.45 10.30
N ASP A 142 7.28 -10.16 10.15
CA ASP A 142 6.00 -9.59 10.55
C ASP A 142 5.17 -9.17 9.33
N SER A 143 3.84 -9.29 9.43
CA SER A 143 2.93 -8.75 8.42
C SER A 143 2.77 -7.25 8.66
N ILE A 144 3.21 -6.45 7.69
CA ILE A 144 3.24 -4.99 7.82
C ILE A 144 2.10 -4.33 7.06
N VAL A 145 1.48 -3.36 7.71
CA VAL A 145 0.39 -2.56 7.16
C VAL A 145 0.73 -1.08 7.30
N PHE A 146 0.80 -0.37 6.18
CA PHE A 146 0.87 1.07 6.13
C PHE A 146 -0.52 1.70 6.11
N ILE A 147 -0.74 2.63 7.03
CA ILE A 147 -1.99 3.38 7.18
C ILE A 147 -1.67 4.88 7.07
N PRO A 148 -1.41 5.38 5.84
CA PRO A 148 -1.17 6.79 5.61
C PRO A 148 -2.43 7.64 5.75
N THR A 149 -2.24 8.93 6.09
CA THR A 149 -3.27 9.97 5.93
C THR A 149 -3.42 10.34 4.46
N HIS A 150 -4.65 10.54 3.97
CA HIS A 150 -4.93 10.80 2.55
C HIS A 150 -5.20 12.29 2.25
N LYS A 151 -4.13 13.06 2.02
CA LYS A 151 -4.21 14.49 1.70
C LYS A 151 -4.07 14.78 0.21
N THR A 152 -3.25 14.02 -0.51
CA THR A 152 -3.03 14.17 -1.95
C THR A 152 -3.12 12.84 -2.69
N TYR A 153 -3.25 12.88 -4.02
CA TYR A 153 -3.15 11.67 -4.86
C TYR A 153 -1.70 11.17 -4.99
N ALA A 154 -0.70 12.01 -4.68
CA ALA A 154 0.69 11.59 -4.70
C ALA A 154 1.07 10.74 -3.46
N ASP A 155 0.25 10.80 -2.41
CA ASP A 155 0.55 10.20 -1.11
C ASP A 155 0.89 8.70 -1.19
N PHE A 156 0.07 7.91 -1.90
CA PHE A 156 0.34 6.46 -2.02
C PHE A 156 1.51 6.13 -2.94
N LEU A 157 1.74 6.99 -3.95
CA LEU A 157 2.90 6.84 -4.82
C LEU A 157 4.19 7.17 -4.06
N LEU A 158 4.16 8.21 -3.22
CA LEU A 158 5.31 8.66 -2.45
C LEU A 158 5.79 7.56 -1.51
N LEU A 159 4.89 6.92 -0.76
CA LEU A 159 5.29 5.81 0.11
C LEU A 159 5.95 4.67 -0.67
N SER A 160 5.38 4.29 -1.82
CA SER A 160 5.98 3.28 -2.68
C SER A 160 7.37 3.67 -3.19
N LEU A 161 7.60 4.95 -3.51
CA LEU A 161 8.92 5.46 -3.92
C LEU A 161 9.93 5.48 -2.77
N LEU A 162 9.49 5.80 -1.56
CA LEU A 162 10.34 5.76 -0.37
C LEU A 162 10.71 4.32 0.00
N CYS A 163 9.74 3.38 -0.08
CA CYS A 163 10.02 1.96 0.06
C CYS A 163 11.03 1.49 -0.99
N TYR A 164 10.84 1.89 -2.25
CA TYR A 164 11.80 1.63 -3.32
C TYR A 164 13.19 2.20 -2.99
N HIS A 165 13.27 3.42 -2.47
CA HIS A 165 14.53 4.08 -2.11
C HIS A 165 15.31 3.25 -1.07
N GLU A 166 14.69 2.86 0.04
CA GLU A 166 15.33 2.16 1.17
C GLU A 166 15.44 0.63 1.01
N ASN A 167 15.07 0.08 -0.16
CA ASN A 167 14.95 -1.36 -0.39
C ASN A 167 13.97 -2.04 0.58
N VAL A 168 12.85 -1.40 0.85
CA VAL A 168 11.69 -1.99 1.53
C VAL A 168 10.75 -2.53 0.44
N THR A 169 10.20 -3.73 0.64
CA THR A 169 9.24 -4.32 -0.30
C THR A 169 8.09 -3.35 -0.55
N LEU A 170 7.79 -3.08 -1.82
CA LEU A 170 6.73 -2.13 -2.16
C LEU A 170 5.39 -2.67 -1.67
N PRO A 171 4.48 -1.80 -1.20
CA PRO A 171 3.20 -2.28 -0.71
C PRO A 171 2.29 -2.78 -1.85
N ALA A 172 1.30 -3.60 -1.48
CA ALA A 172 0.09 -3.79 -2.27
C ALA A 172 -0.94 -2.73 -1.80
N ILE A 173 -1.40 -1.90 -2.73
CA ILE A 173 -2.11 -0.65 -2.42
C ILE A 173 -3.60 -0.84 -2.67
N ALA A 174 -4.43 -0.61 -1.65
CA ALA A 174 -5.87 -0.54 -1.81
C ALA A 174 -6.26 0.76 -2.54
N ALA A 175 -6.63 0.65 -3.81
CA ALA A 175 -7.04 1.77 -4.64
C ALA A 175 -8.53 1.71 -4.97
N GLY A 176 -9.21 2.86 -5.03
CA GLY A 176 -10.61 2.88 -5.47
C GLY A 176 -10.75 2.48 -6.94
N SER A 177 -11.83 1.77 -7.28
CA SER A 177 -12.12 1.33 -8.65
C SER A 177 -12.30 2.48 -9.66
N ASP A 178 -12.42 3.72 -9.20
CA ASP A 178 -12.49 4.91 -10.07
C ASP A 178 -11.25 5.10 -10.94
N PHE A 179 -10.08 4.69 -10.45
CA PHE A 179 -8.85 4.75 -11.23
C PHE A 179 -8.86 3.81 -12.45
N GLN A 180 -9.71 2.79 -12.45
CA GLN A 180 -9.87 1.86 -13.56
C GLN A 180 -10.65 2.47 -14.75
N GLN A 181 -11.29 3.64 -14.57
CA GLN A 181 -11.97 4.35 -15.67
C GLN A 181 -10.98 4.79 -16.75
N SER A 182 -9.73 5.05 -16.39
CA SER A 182 -8.64 5.23 -17.34
C SER A 182 -7.84 3.93 -17.44
N TYR A 183 -7.97 3.23 -18.56
CA TYR A 183 -7.28 1.96 -18.78
C TYR A 183 -5.76 2.06 -18.56
N PHE A 184 -5.12 3.08 -19.14
CA PHE A 184 -3.67 3.27 -19.01
C PHE A 184 -3.23 3.55 -17.58
N LEU A 185 -3.95 4.40 -16.85
CA LEU A 185 -3.62 4.72 -15.46
C LEU A 185 -3.90 3.53 -14.54
N GLY A 186 -5.06 2.88 -14.70
CA GLY A 186 -5.45 1.71 -13.93
C GLY A 186 -4.44 0.56 -14.10
N GLU A 187 -4.03 0.26 -15.33
CA GLU A 187 -3.06 -0.80 -15.59
C GLU A 187 -1.65 -0.44 -15.09
N ALA A 188 -1.22 0.81 -15.23
CA ALA A 188 0.05 1.27 -14.67
C ALA A 188 0.07 1.12 -13.13
N LEU A 189 -1.01 1.52 -12.46
CA LEU A 189 -1.17 1.35 -11.01
C LEU A 189 -1.23 -0.12 -10.62
N ARG A 190 -1.97 -0.95 -11.36
CA ARG A 190 -2.06 -2.40 -11.14
C ARG A 190 -0.69 -3.04 -11.17
N ARG A 191 0.13 -2.66 -12.16
CA ARG A 191 1.52 -3.11 -12.31
C ARG A 191 2.48 -2.58 -11.26
N CYS A 192 2.13 -1.46 -10.62
CA CYS A 192 2.87 -0.94 -9.47
C CYS A 192 2.46 -1.59 -8.14
N GLY A 193 1.45 -2.48 -8.13
CA GLY A 193 0.98 -3.18 -6.94
C GLY A 193 -0.39 -2.73 -6.42
N ALA A 194 -1.12 -1.88 -7.14
CA ALA A 194 -2.47 -1.50 -6.74
C ALA A 194 -3.46 -2.62 -6.99
N PHE A 195 -4.31 -2.90 -6.01
CA PHE A 195 -5.52 -3.71 -6.15
C PHE A 195 -6.75 -2.82 -5.96
N PHE A 196 -7.82 -3.12 -6.69
CA PHE A 196 -8.97 -2.23 -6.79
C PHE A 196 -10.15 -2.67 -5.93
N ILE A 197 -10.62 -1.75 -5.11
CA ILE A 197 -11.78 -1.93 -4.24
C ILE A 197 -12.96 -1.07 -4.73
N ARG A 198 -14.17 -1.64 -4.71
CA ARG A 198 -15.40 -0.88 -5.01
C ARG A 198 -15.61 0.23 -3.97
N ARG A 199 -16.20 1.36 -4.35
CA ARG A 199 -16.50 2.47 -3.41
C ARG A 199 -17.54 2.12 -2.34
N SER A 200 -18.45 1.20 -2.67
CA SER A 200 -19.48 0.67 -1.79
C SER A 200 -19.71 -0.79 -2.12
N PHE A 201 -19.90 -1.61 -1.09
CA PHE A 201 -20.26 -3.02 -1.21
C PHE A 201 -21.73 -3.25 -0.86
N GLY A 202 -22.40 -2.28 -0.22
CA GLY A 202 -23.76 -2.45 0.28
C GLY A 202 -23.87 -3.74 1.11
N ASP A 203 -24.84 -4.57 0.75
CA ASP A 203 -25.09 -5.89 1.33
C ASP A 203 -24.53 -7.06 0.47
N ASP A 204 -23.57 -6.79 -0.42
CA ASP A 204 -22.90 -7.79 -1.27
C ASP A 204 -21.93 -8.65 -0.45
N ALA A 205 -22.51 -9.59 0.31
CA ALA A 205 -21.77 -10.51 1.17
C ALA A 205 -20.83 -11.43 0.36
N PHE A 206 -21.16 -11.70 -0.90
CA PHE A 206 -20.37 -12.53 -1.80
C PHE A 206 -19.07 -11.82 -2.19
N TYR A 207 -19.16 -10.58 -2.67
CA TYR A 207 -17.98 -9.74 -2.92
C TYR A 207 -17.16 -9.55 -1.65
N TRP A 208 -17.80 -9.27 -0.52
CA TRP A 208 -17.09 -9.08 0.76
C TRP A 208 -16.27 -10.31 1.18
N ALA A 209 -16.82 -11.52 1.02
CA ALA A 209 -16.10 -12.75 1.35
C ALA A 209 -14.83 -12.91 0.50
N ILE A 210 -14.93 -12.66 -0.81
CA ILE A 210 -13.80 -12.74 -1.75
C ILE A 210 -12.76 -11.65 -1.48
N PHE A 211 -13.22 -10.41 -1.29
CA PHE A 211 -12.37 -9.27 -0.97
C PHE A 211 -11.60 -9.48 0.34
N SER A 212 -12.31 -9.92 1.39
CA SER A 212 -11.70 -10.18 2.69
C SER A 212 -10.64 -11.26 2.58
N GLU A 213 -10.95 -12.39 1.94
CA GLU A 213 -9.98 -13.47 1.74
C GLU A 213 -8.73 -12.99 0.97
N TYR A 214 -8.90 -12.14 -0.05
CA TYR A 214 -7.79 -11.57 -0.81
C TYR A 214 -6.83 -10.77 0.09
N ILE A 215 -7.37 -9.90 0.95
CA ILE A 215 -6.57 -9.12 1.92
C ILE A 215 -5.88 -10.05 2.92
N GLN A 216 -6.62 -11.01 3.47
CA GLN A 216 -6.10 -11.96 4.46
C GLN A 216 -4.99 -12.82 3.86
N THR A 217 -5.09 -13.21 2.59
CA THR A 217 -4.06 -13.95 1.88
C THR A 217 -2.74 -13.17 1.82
N HIS A 218 -2.77 -11.86 1.51
CA HIS A 218 -1.57 -11.01 1.54
C HIS A 218 -0.95 -10.93 2.94
N LEU A 219 -1.77 -10.88 3.98
CA LEU A 219 -1.28 -10.82 5.37
C LEU A 219 -0.68 -12.13 5.85
N ILE A 220 -1.38 -13.25 5.68
CA ILE A 220 -0.98 -14.56 6.16
C ILE A 220 0.36 -14.97 5.54
N HIS A 221 0.46 -14.78 4.23
CA HIS A 221 1.66 -15.14 3.48
C HIS A 221 2.70 -14.02 3.42
N ALA A 222 2.40 -12.83 3.96
CA ALA A 222 3.28 -11.65 3.93
C ALA A 222 3.93 -11.44 2.55
N ASP A 223 3.16 -11.61 1.45
CA ASP A 223 3.72 -11.49 0.10
C ASP A 223 4.30 -10.09 -0.12
N ARG A 224 3.57 -9.09 0.38
CA ARG A 224 3.90 -7.67 0.32
C ARG A 224 3.27 -6.96 1.52
N PRO A 225 3.85 -5.86 2.01
CA PRO A 225 3.15 -4.98 2.94
C PRO A 225 1.83 -4.51 2.34
N LEU A 226 0.80 -4.32 3.14
CA LEU A 226 -0.43 -3.68 2.67
C LEU A 226 -0.35 -2.17 2.87
N GLU A 227 -0.94 -1.41 1.96
CA GLU A 227 -1.16 0.02 2.13
C GLU A 227 -2.63 0.34 1.88
N PHE A 228 -3.26 1.06 2.81
CA PHE A 228 -4.58 1.63 2.56
C PHE A 228 -4.81 2.90 3.37
N PHE A 229 -5.70 3.73 2.84
CA PHE A 229 -6.15 4.93 3.53
C PHE A 229 -7.36 4.61 4.39
N VAL A 230 -7.20 4.70 5.71
CA VAL A 230 -8.28 4.41 6.67
C VAL A 230 -9.52 5.26 6.43
N GLU A 231 -9.34 6.48 5.93
CA GLU A 231 -10.41 7.43 5.60
C GLU A 231 -11.25 7.00 4.38
N GLY A 232 -10.68 6.16 3.50
CA GLY A 232 -11.31 5.65 2.28
C GLY A 232 -11.51 6.66 1.15
N THR A 233 -11.34 7.96 1.41
CA THR A 233 -11.34 9.03 0.39
C THR A 233 -10.35 10.13 0.77
N ARG A 234 -9.91 10.91 -0.22
CA ARG A 234 -9.06 12.08 0.00
C ARG A 234 -9.82 13.17 0.74
N SER A 235 -9.20 13.77 1.74
CA SER A 235 -9.73 14.99 2.35
C SER A 235 -9.75 16.15 1.35
N ARG A 236 -10.88 16.85 1.24
CA ARG A 236 -11.00 18.07 0.41
C ARG A 236 -10.53 19.33 1.14
N THR A 237 -10.47 19.29 2.46
CA THR A 237 -10.14 20.44 3.33
C THR A 237 -8.80 20.26 4.04
N GLY A 238 -8.08 19.16 3.78
CA GLY A 238 -6.81 18.82 4.44
C GLY A 238 -6.96 18.28 5.88
N LYS A 239 -8.19 18.15 6.39
CA LYS A 239 -8.52 17.55 7.69
C LYS A 239 -8.73 16.05 7.57
N SER A 240 -8.31 15.27 8.56
CA SER A 240 -8.60 13.83 8.57
C SER A 240 -10.11 13.57 8.64
N LEU A 241 -10.58 12.65 7.81
CA LEU A 241 -11.94 12.14 7.82
C LEU A 241 -12.10 11.00 8.84
N HIS A 242 -13.34 10.59 9.09
CA HIS A 242 -13.62 9.44 9.94
C HIS A 242 -13.13 8.14 9.30
N PRO A 243 -12.50 7.24 10.09
CA PRO A 243 -12.02 5.96 9.60
C PRO A 243 -13.17 5.05 9.18
N LYS A 244 -13.00 4.36 8.06
CA LYS A 244 -13.86 3.25 7.63
C LYS A 244 -13.33 1.94 8.18
N TYR A 245 -14.21 1.16 8.81
CA TYR A 245 -13.80 -0.05 9.54
C TYR A 245 -13.65 -1.30 8.67
N GLY A 246 -14.13 -1.32 7.43
CA GLY A 246 -14.11 -2.52 6.58
C GLY A 246 -12.71 -3.12 6.43
N LEU A 247 -11.76 -2.37 5.84
CA LEU A 247 -10.39 -2.86 5.70
C LEU A 247 -9.76 -3.22 7.04
N LEU A 248 -9.97 -2.40 8.09
CA LEU A 248 -9.47 -2.69 9.44
C LEU A 248 -9.98 -4.04 9.98
N GLN A 249 -11.25 -4.36 9.75
CA GLN A 249 -11.84 -5.64 10.14
C GLN A 249 -11.15 -6.80 9.41
N CYS A 250 -10.89 -6.66 8.10
CA CYS A 250 -10.18 -7.67 7.32
C CYS A 250 -8.75 -7.92 7.85
N LEU A 251 -8.08 -6.90 8.40
CA LEU A 251 -6.73 -7.06 8.96
C LEU A 251 -6.74 -7.75 10.32
N LEU A 252 -7.71 -7.42 11.17
CA LEU A 252 -7.78 -7.95 12.54
C LEU A 252 -8.18 -9.42 12.55
N GLU A 253 -8.97 -9.88 11.58
CA GLU A 253 -9.49 -11.24 11.56
C GLU A 253 -8.40 -12.33 11.52
N PRO A 254 -7.37 -12.28 10.65
CA PRO A 254 -6.26 -13.23 10.69
C PRO A 254 -5.49 -13.23 12.00
N TYR A 255 -5.31 -12.04 12.60
CA TYR A 255 -4.61 -11.90 13.88
C TYR A 255 -5.41 -12.55 15.01
N LEU A 256 -6.71 -12.24 15.11
CA LEU A 256 -7.61 -12.83 16.10
C LEU A 256 -7.79 -14.34 15.93
N ARG A 257 -7.68 -14.86 14.70
CA ARG A 257 -7.69 -16.29 14.38
C ARG A 257 -6.32 -16.97 14.55
N ALA A 258 -5.31 -16.26 15.06
CA ALA A 258 -3.94 -16.74 15.22
C ALA A 258 -3.30 -17.29 13.93
N GLN A 259 -3.70 -16.75 12.77
CA GLN A 259 -3.14 -17.10 11.45
C GLN A 259 -1.89 -16.27 11.12
N VAL A 260 -1.76 -15.09 11.73
CA VAL A 260 -0.55 -14.27 11.73
C VAL A 260 -0.07 -14.08 13.17
N TYR A 261 1.24 -14.20 13.39
CA TYR A 261 1.82 -14.06 14.73
C TYR A 261 1.80 -12.61 15.20
N ASP A 262 2.18 -11.68 14.33
CA ASP A 262 2.21 -10.25 14.62
C ASP A 262 1.73 -9.45 13.40
N LEU A 263 1.05 -8.33 13.68
CA LEU A 263 0.52 -7.39 12.69
C LEU A 263 1.00 -5.98 13.05
N VAL A 264 1.97 -5.47 12.28
CA VAL A 264 2.58 -4.17 12.54
C VAL A 264 1.88 -3.10 11.71
N CYS A 265 1.08 -2.27 12.39
CA CYS A 265 0.37 -1.14 11.79
C CYS A 265 1.19 0.15 11.93
N LEU A 266 1.57 0.73 10.79
CA LEU A 266 2.34 1.96 10.71
C LEU A 266 1.44 3.11 10.27
N LEU A 267 1.15 4.01 11.20
CA LEU A 267 0.45 5.24 10.87
C LEU A 267 1.44 6.24 10.27
N LEU A 268 1.17 6.68 9.05
CA LEU A 268 2.03 7.61 8.33
C LEU A 268 1.30 8.94 8.21
N LEU A 269 1.89 10.01 8.73
CA LEU A 269 1.38 11.35 8.52
C LEU A 269 2.11 11.95 7.33
N LEU A 270 1.40 12.10 6.22
CA LEU A 270 1.89 12.77 5.03
C LEU A 270 1.43 14.24 5.11
N ASN A 271 2.34 15.12 5.50
CA ASN A 271 2.17 16.55 5.30
C ASN A 271 2.90 16.93 4.01
N ILE A 272 2.37 17.90 3.27
CA ILE A 272 2.74 18.31 1.90
C ILE A 272 4.26 18.57 1.70
N ILE A 273 5.04 18.67 2.79
CA ILE A 273 6.50 18.89 2.79
C ILE A 273 7.25 17.87 3.70
N THR A 274 6.54 17.12 4.55
CA THR A 274 7.14 16.29 5.61
C THR A 274 6.37 14.99 5.84
N VAL A 275 7.07 13.86 5.78
CA VAL A 275 6.55 12.51 6.03
C VAL A 275 6.92 12.07 7.45
N TYR A 276 5.95 12.04 8.36
CA TYR A 276 6.15 11.53 9.72
C TYR A 276 5.74 10.06 9.81
N TYR A 277 6.49 9.29 10.60
CA TYR A 277 6.20 7.90 10.91
C TYR A 277 5.78 7.81 12.37
N LEU A 278 4.64 7.17 12.62
CA LEU A 278 4.22 6.79 13.96
C LEU A 278 4.03 5.27 13.96
N CYS A 279 5.03 4.55 14.48
CA CYS A 279 4.95 3.10 14.64
C CYS A 279 4.11 2.79 15.88
N PHE A 280 2.98 2.10 15.70
CA PHE A 280 2.28 1.47 16.81
C PHE A 280 2.60 -0.02 16.79
N PHE A 281 3.19 -0.49 17.88
CA PHE A 281 3.37 -1.92 18.12
C PHE A 281 2.20 -2.37 18.99
N TYR A 282 1.35 -3.24 18.45
CA TYR A 282 0.44 -4.03 19.28
C TYR A 282 1.20 -5.31 19.65
N ARG A 283 1.41 -5.54 20.93
CA ARG A 283 2.19 -6.66 21.47
C ARG A 283 1.31 -7.51 22.36
#